data_AF-A0A979FC78-F1
#
_entry.id   AF-A0A979FC78-F1
#
_cell.length_a   1.000
_cell.length_b   1.000
_cell.length_c   1.000
_cell.angle_alpha   90.00
_cell.angle_beta   90.00
_cell.angle_gamma   90.00
#
_symmetry.space_group_name_H-M   'P 1'
#
loop_
_entity.id
_entity.type
_entity.pdbx_description
1 polymer ?
#
loop_
_entity_poly.entity_id
_entity_poly.type
_entity_poly.pdbx_seq_one_letter_code
_entity_poly.pdbx_strand_id
1 'polypeptide(L)'
;MRPSGITLFALAVLVSLICVNQVEAAPVVDTWASGLIHRAKRSLLWRWNTLKPVGAGCRDNYECGTNYCRNICTFQPKSSSS
;
A
#
# COMPACT_ATOMS: atom_id res chain seq x y z
N MET A 1 -3.21 18.87 -34.21
CA MET A 1 -1.78 18.95 -33.87
C MET A 1 -1.16 17.60 -34.20
N ARG A 2 -0.19 17.53 -35.11
CA ARG A 2 0.54 16.27 -35.39
C ARG A 2 1.52 16.02 -34.25
N PRO A 3 1.49 14.86 -33.58
CA PRO A 3 2.48 14.53 -32.57
C PRO A 3 3.87 14.55 -33.22
N SER A 4 4.81 15.26 -32.61
CA SER A 4 6.20 15.27 -33.05
C SER A 4 6.83 13.90 -32.81
N GLY A 5 7.83 13.52 -33.60
CA GLY A 5 8.51 12.22 -33.43
C GLY A 5 9.04 11.98 -32.02
N ILE A 6 9.41 13.06 -31.32
CA ILE A 6 9.84 13.04 -29.92
C ILE A 6 8.70 12.58 -28.98
N THR A 7 7.48 13.05 -29.19
CA THR A 7 6.32 12.63 -28.37
C THR A 7 6.00 11.15 -28.56
N LEU A 8 6.10 10.63 -29.78
CA LEU A 8 5.93 9.20 -30.07
C LEU A 8 7.01 8.35 -29.39
N PHE A 9 8.27 8.78 -29.46
CA PHE A 9 9.39 8.11 -28.80
C PHE A 9 9.25 8.10 -27.28
N ALA A 10 8.91 9.24 -26.68
CA ALA A 10 8.71 9.35 -25.23
C ALA A 10 7.57 8.45 -24.74
N LEU A 11 6.46 8.37 -25.48
CA LEU A 11 5.35 7.46 -25.16
C LEU A 11 5.78 5.99 -25.27
N ALA A 12 6.54 5.62 -26.30
CA ALA A 12 7.03 4.26 -26.47
C ALA A 12 7.97 3.84 -25.31
N VAL A 13 8.87 4.73 -24.89
CA VAL A 13 9.76 4.50 -23.74
C VAL A 13 8.97 4.41 -22.43
N LEU A 14 7.97 5.27 -22.23
CA LEU A 14 7.13 5.21 -21.03
C LEU A 14 6.36 3.89 -20.95
N VAL A 15 5.76 3.45 -22.06
CA VAL A 15 5.01 2.19 -22.12
C VAL A 15 5.93 0.99 -21.87
N SER A 16 7.12 0.96 -22.48
CA SER A 16 8.07 -0.14 -22.24
C SER A 16 8.54 -0.18 -20.79
N LEU A 17 8.79 0.98 -20.17
CA LEU A 17 9.15 1.07 -18.76
C LEU A 17 8.02 0.56 -17.85
N ILE A 18 6.76 0.89 -18.15
CA ILE A 18 5.60 0.41 -17.42
C ILE A 18 5.44 -1.10 -17.56
N CYS A 19 5.66 -1.66 -18.76
CA CYS A 19 5.62 -3.10 -19.01
C CYS A 19 6.71 -3.86 -18.22
N VAL A 20 7.93 -3.32 -18.15
CA VAL A 20 9.04 -3.92 -17.38
C VAL A 20 8.81 -3.81 -15.87
N ASN A 21 8.20 -2.72 -15.40
CA ASN A 21 7.89 -2.50 -13.99
C ASN A 21 6.51 -3.03 -13.57
N GLN A 22 5.85 -3.87 -14.38
CA GLN A 22 4.75 -4.68 -13.88
C GLN A 22 5.35 -5.69 -12.89
N VAL A 23 5.52 -5.27 -11.64
CA VAL A 23 5.83 -6.14 -10.51
C VAL A 23 4.80 -7.24 -10.55
N GLU A 24 5.26 -8.48 -10.70
CA GLU A 24 4.45 -9.68 -10.51
C GLU A 24 3.62 -9.52 -9.23
N ALA A 25 2.34 -9.15 -9.39
CA ALA A 25 1.33 -9.35 -8.38
C ALA A 25 0.85 -10.80 -8.46
N ALA A 26 1.79 -11.74 -8.68
CA ALA A 26 1.47 -13.15 -8.58
C ALA A 26 1.02 -13.39 -7.14
N PRO A 27 -0.18 -13.94 -6.94
CA PRO A 27 -0.60 -14.33 -5.61
C PRO A 27 0.43 -15.33 -5.11
N VAL A 28 1.10 -15.02 -4.00
CA VAL A 28 1.94 -15.97 -3.28
C VAL A 28 1.08 -17.21 -3.02
N VAL A 29 1.35 -18.29 -3.76
CA VAL A 29 0.66 -19.57 -3.60
C VAL A 29 1.29 -20.22 -2.39
N ASP A 30 0.90 -19.80 -1.19
CA ASP A 30 1.17 -20.59 -0.01
C ASP A 30 -0.01 -20.50 0.96
N THR A 31 -0.38 -21.67 1.45
CA THR A 31 -1.54 -22.06 2.25
C THR A 31 -1.72 -21.32 3.58
N TRP A 32 -0.87 -20.33 3.91
CA TRP A 32 -0.92 -19.49 5.10
C TRP A 32 -1.90 -18.30 4.97
N ALA A 33 -2.22 -17.89 3.74
CA ALA A 33 -2.96 -16.65 3.48
C ALA A 33 -4.49 -16.83 3.39
N SER A 34 -5.01 -18.05 3.54
CA SER A 34 -6.44 -18.40 3.37
C SER A 34 -7.40 -17.57 4.24
N GLY A 35 -6.95 -17.10 5.42
CA GLY A 35 -7.73 -16.20 6.29
C GLY A 35 -7.49 -14.71 6.05
N LEU A 36 -6.34 -14.32 5.49
CA LEU A 36 -5.98 -12.93 5.22
C LEU A 36 -6.51 -12.43 3.86
N ILE A 37 -6.66 -13.33 2.88
CA ILE A 37 -7.04 -12.99 1.50
C ILE A 37 -8.50 -12.50 1.40
N HIS A 38 -9.41 -12.97 2.25
CA HIS A 38 -10.78 -12.41 2.27
C HIS A 38 -10.80 -10.90 2.56
N ARG A 39 -9.78 -10.38 3.26
CA ARG A 39 -9.60 -8.95 3.56
C ARG A 39 -8.85 -8.18 2.46
N ALA A 40 -8.30 -8.87 1.47
CA ALA A 40 -7.52 -8.27 0.37
C ALA A 40 -8.36 -7.90 -0.87
N LYS A 41 -9.71 -7.97 -0.79
CA LYS A 41 -10.62 -7.52 -1.86
C LYS A 41 -10.59 -6.00 -2.16
N ARG A 42 -9.79 -5.24 -1.41
CA ARG A 42 -9.56 -3.80 -1.60
C ARG A 42 -8.09 -3.61 -1.90
N SER A 43 -7.78 -2.79 -2.91
CA SER A 43 -6.40 -2.45 -3.26
C SER A 43 -5.62 -2.00 -2.02
N LEU A 44 -4.31 -2.27 -1.98
CA LEU A 44 -3.45 -1.84 -0.86
C LEU A 44 -3.56 -0.33 -0.60
N LEU A 45 -3.72 0.47 -1.67
CA LEU A 45 -4.00 1.90 -1.61
C LEU A 45 -5.34 2.24 -0.95
N TRP A 46 -6.41 1.48 -1.22
CA TRP A 46 -7.69 1.67 -0.56
C TRP A 46 -7.63 1.29 0.92
N ARG A 47 -6.89 0.23 1.25
CA ARG A 47 -6.63 -0.17 2.65
C ARG A 47 -5.86 0.93 3.39
N TRP A 48 -4.85 1.53 2.75
CA TRP A 48 -4.11 2.69 3.28
C TRP A 48 -5.02 3.91 3.49
N ASN A 49 -5.88 4.24 2.52
CA ASN A 49 -6.84 5.35 2.65
C ASN A 49 -7.87 5.15 3.78
N THR A 50 -8.12 3.92 4.19
CA THR A 50 -9.04 3.62 5.30
C THR A 50 -8.38 3.57 6.68
N LEU A 51 -7.05 3.74 6.76
CA LEU A 51 -6.36 3.79 8.05
C LEU A 51 -6.68 5.10 8.77
N LYS A 52 -6.91 5.02 10.07
CA LYS A 52 -7.15 6.16 10.94
C LYS A 52 -5.85 6.92 11.20
N PRO A 53 -5.90 8.27 11.22
CA PRO A 53 -4.75 9.09 11.56
C PRO A 53 -4.44 9.06 13.05
N VAL A 54 -3.27 9.56 13.43
CA VAL A 54 -2.88 9.75 14.84
C VAL A 54 -3.93 10.64 15.56
N GLY A 55 -4.28 10.29 16.79
CA GLY A 55 -5.28 10.98 17.61
C GLY A 55 -6.72 10.49 17.39
N ALA A 56 -7.01 9.73 16.34
CA ALA A 56 -8.32 9.10 16.17
C ALA A 56 -8.51 7.90 17.11
N GLY A 57 -9.72 7.70 17.61
CA GLY A 57 -10.07 6.54 18.44
C GLY A 57 -9.92 5.22 17.67
N CYS A 58 -9.38 4.20 18.34
CA CYS A 58 -9.10 2.89 17.75
C CYS A 58 -9.44 1.75 18.73
N ARG A 59 -9.79 0.57 18.20
CA ARG A 59 -9.92 -0.66 18.99
C ARG A 59 -8.78 -1.64 18.70
N ASP A 60 -8.24 -1.60 17.50
CA ASP A 60 -7.14 -2.46 17.08
C ASP A 60 -5.98 -1.70 16.41
N ASN A 61 -4.77 -2.26 16.49
CA ASN A 61 -3.54 -1.70 15.95
C ASN A 61 -3.62 -1.50 14.43
N TYR A 62 -4.25 -2.43 13.71
CA TYR A 62 -4.39 -2.35 12.25
C TYR A 62 -5.41 -1.30 11.78
N GLU A 63 -6.14 -0.65 12.69
CA GLU A 63 -6.96 0.51 12.34
C GLU A 63 -6.12 1.76 12.13
N CYS A 64 -4.93 1.83 12.73
CA CYS A 64 -4.08 3.02 12.75
C CYS A 64 -3.02 2.98 11.64
N GLY A 65 -2.76 4.13 11.00
CA GLY A 65 -1.66 4.27 10.04
C GLY A 65 -0.28 3.97 10.63
N THR A 66 -0.12 4.19 11.94
CA THR A 66 1.10 3.88 12.71
C THR A 66 1.22 2.41 13.12
N ASN A 67 0.20 1.59 12.82
CA ASN A 67 0.06 0.23 13.31
C ASN A 67 0.11 0.11 14.85
N TYR A 68 -0.29 1.16 15.57
CA TYR A 68 -0.22 1.18 17.04
C TYR A 68 -1.41 1.93 17.64
N CYS A 69 -2.18 1.21 18.47
CA CYS A 69 -3.40 1.68 19.11
C CYS A 69 -3.27 1.67 20.63
N ARG A 70 -3.50 2.83 21.26
CA ARG A 70 -3.58 2.99 22.73
C ARG A 70 -4.84 3.76 23.10
N ASN A 71 -6.01 3.18 22.82
CA ASN A 71 -7.35 3.83 22.75
C ASN A 71 -7.49 4.90 21.66
N ILE A 72 -6.40 5.61 21.36
CA ILE A 72 -6.21 6.45 20.19
C ILE A 72 -4.99 5.98 19.40
N CYS A 73 -4.99 6.22 18.10
CA CYS A 73 -3.84 5.96 17.25
C CYS A 73 -2.67 6.85 17.68
N THR A 74 -1.51 6.26 17.96
CA THR A 74 -0.31 6.98 18.39
C THR A 74 0.95 6.36 17.80
N PHE A 75 2.10 7.03 17.95
CA PHE A 75 3.39 6.47 17.57
C PHE A 75 3.83 5.45 18.62
N GLN A 76 4.50 4.38 18.17
CA GLN A 76 5.08 3.41 19.10
C GLN A 76 6.10 4.12 20.00
N PRO A 77 6.05 3.91 21.33
CA PRO A 77 7.11 4.39 22.19
C PRO A 77 8.41 3.73 21.75
N LYS A 78 9.45 4.53 21.48
CA LYS A 78 10.78 3.94 21.36
C LYS A 78 11.07 3.24 22.69
N SER A 79 11.40 1.96 22.65
CA SER A 79 11.94 1.27 23.81
C SER A 79 13.19 2.03 24.23
N SER A 80 13.08 2.84 25.27
CA SER A 80 14.21 3.39 25.99
C SER A 80 14.90 2.19 26.64
N SER A 81 15.89 1.64 25.93
CA SER A 81 16.88 0.74 26.52
C SER A 81 17.60 1.53 27.62
N SER A 82 17.21 1.29 28.87
CA SER A 82 18.01 1.60 30.06
C SER A 82 19.05 0.51 30.25
#